data_AF-A0A075HSD4-F1
#
_entry.id   AF-A0A075HSD4-F1
#
_cell.length_a   1.000
_cell.length_b   1.000
_cell.length_c   1.000
_cell.angle_alpha   90.00
_cell.angle_beta   90.00
_cell.angle_gamma   90.00
#
_symmetry.space_group_name_H-M   'P 1'
#
loop_
_entity.id
_entity.type
_entity.pdbx_description
1 polymer ?
#
loop_
_entity_poly.entity_id
_entity_poly.type
_entity_poly.pdbx_seq_one_letter_code
_entity_poly.pdbx_strand_id
1 'polypeptide(L)' 'MEIAIVGTPEFTLGFQLAGIMRLHNPESIEETGNVLRTMLEEDEVGIIGGIL' A
#
# COMPACT_ATOMS: atom_id res chain seq x y z
N MET A 1 -3.54 -8.44 -11.51
CA MET A 1 -3.19 -8.97 -10.19
C MET A 1 -1.87 -8.35 -9.78
N GLU A 2 -1.96 -7.32 -8.96
CA GLU A 2 -0.88 -6.45 -8.54
C GLU A 2 -0.69 -6.55 -7.03
N ILE A 3 0.48 -6.09 -6.58
CA ILE A 3 0.82 -5.99 -5.16
C ILE A 3 0.73 -4.51 -4.78
N ALA A 4 0.02 -4.26 -3.69
CA ALA A 4 -0.05 -2.96 -3.06
C ALA A 4 0.72 -2.96 -1.73
N ILE A 5 1.48 -1.90 -1.48
CA ILE A 5 2.24 -1.73 -0.25
C ILE A 5 1.77 -0.49 0.51
N VAL A 6 1.42 -0.65 1.78
CA VAL A 6 0.99 0.44 2.67
C VAL A 6 1.94 0.52 3.87
N GLY A 7 2.53 1.68 4.14
CA GLY A 7 3.42 1.86 5.29
C GLY A 7 4.16 3.19 5.24
N THR A 8 5.23 3.36 6.03
CA THR A 8 6.01 4.61 6.01
C THR A 8 6.81 4.76 4.69
N PRO A 9 7.23 6.00 4.33
CA PRO A 9 8.05 6.22 3.14
C PRO A 9 9.34 5.39 3.12
N GLU A 10 9.98 5.20 4.29
CA GLU A 10 11.20 4.40 4.43
C GLU A 10 10.94 2.93 4.12
N PHE A 11 9.76 2.42 4.50
CA PHE A 11 9.35 1.05 4.23
C PHE A 11 9.02 0.85 2.75
N THR A 12 8.26 1.76 2.13
CA THR A 12 7.86 1.62 0.72
C THR A 12 9.01 1.84 -0.26
N LEU A 13 10.07 2.56 0.13
CA LEU A 13 11.23 2.81 -0.71
C LEU A 13 11.87 1.53 -1.28
N GLY A 14 12.02 0.49 -0.46
CA GLY A 14 12.59 -0.78 -0.94
C GLY A 14 11.76 -1.43 -2.05
N PHE A 15 10.43 -1.31 -1.95
CA PHE A 15 9.50 -1.83 -2.95
C PHE A 15 9.46 -0.96 -4.21
N GLN A 16 9.61 0.37 -4.06
CA GLN A 16 9.76 1.28 -5.19
C GLN A 16 10.99 0.94 -6.03
N LEU A 17 12.11 0.66 -5.37
CA LEU A 17 13.36 0.25 -6.03
C LEU A 17 13.22 -1.13 -6.70
N ALA A 18 12.35 -1.99 -6.19
CA ALA A 18 12.01 -3.28 -6.79
C ALA A 18 10.98 -3.18 -7.94
N GLY A 19 10.51 -1.96 -8.27
CA GLY A 19 9.57 -1.72 -9.37
C GLY A 19 8.09 -1.91 -9.01
N ILE A 20 7.74 -1.97 -7.72
CA ILE A 20 6.33 -1.95 -7.29
C ILE A 20 5.78 -0.53 -7.39
N MET A 21 4.64 -0.37 -8.04
CA MET A 21 4.06 0.94 -8.38
C MET A 21 2.92 1.37 -7.44
N ARG A 22 2.18 0.43 -6.82
CA ARG A 22 1.10 0.75 -5.86
C ARG A 22 1.67 0.87 -4.46
N LEU A 23 2.15 2.06 -4.12
CA LEU A 23 2.71 2.39 -2.81
C LEU A 23 1.86 3.48 -2.16
N HIS A 24 1.50 3.30 -0.89
CA HIS A 24 0.71 4.25 -0.12
C HIS A 24 1.40 4.54 1.20
N ASN A 25 1.52 5.83 1.53
CA ASN A 25 2.18 6.32 2.73
C ASN A 25 1.22 7.16 3.58
N PRO A 26 0.18 6.56 4.18
CA PRO A 26 -0.77 7.29 5.02
C PRO A 26 -0.09 7.84 6.28
N GLU A 27 -0.48 9.04 6.70
CA GLU A 27 0.08 9.74 7.87
C GLU A 27 -0.70 9.47 9.16
N SER A 28 -1.86 8.80 9.06
CA SER A 28 -2.72 8.50 10.20
C SER A 28 -3.41 7.14 10.10
N ILE A 29 -3.92 6.65 11.23
CA ILE A 29 -4.72 5.41 11.31
C ILE A 29 -6.01 5.54 10.49
N GLU A 30 -6.63 6.73 10.49
CA GLU A 30 -7.85 6.98 9.73
C GLU A 30 -7.57 6.88 8.22
N GLU A 31 -6.50 7.54 7.76
CA GLU A 31 -6.07 7.48 6.37
C GLU A 31 -5.67 6.07 5.95
N THR A 32 -4.99 5.34 6.83
CA THR A 32 -4.65 3.93 6.62
C THR A 32 -5.90 3.09 6.41
N GLY A 33 -6.93 3.29 7.23
CA GLY A 33 -8.22 2.62 7.08
C GLY A 33 -8.94 2.97 5.78
N ASN A 34 -8.78 4.19 5.27
CA ASN A 34 -9.36 4.59 3.98
C ASN A 34 -8.61 3.95 2.81
N VAL A 35 -7.28 4.02 2.81
CA VAL A 35 -6.42 3.38 1.80
C VAL A 35 -6.75 1.89 1.70
N LEU A 36 -6.74 1.17 2.83
CA LEU A 36 -7.02 -0.26 2.84
C LEU A 36 -8.41 -0.61 2.28
N ARG A 37 -9.45 0.19 2.59
CA ARG A 37 -10.79 0.00 2.01
C ARG A 37 -10.79 0.16 0.50
N THR A 38 -10.15 1.21 -0.01
CA THR A 38 -10.03 1.43 -1.46
C THR A 38 -9.36 0.23 -2.13
N MET A 39 -8.28 -0.31 -1.55
CA MET A 39 -7.56 -1.44 -2.17
C MET A 39 -8.39 -2.74 -2.16
N LEU A 40 -9.26 -2.93 -1.17
CA LEU A 40 -10.17 -4.08 -1.12
C LEU A 40 -11.27 -4.03 -2.19
N GLU A 41 -11.57 -2.84 -2.72
CA GLU A 41 -12.55 -2.63 -3.79
C GLU A 41 -11.92 -2.72 -5.19
N GLU A 42 -10.59 -2.77 -5.29
CA GLU A 42 -9.86 -2.82 -6.55
C GLU A 42 -9.62 -4.28 -7.00
N ASP A 43 -10.33 -4.71 -8.06
CA ASP A 43 -10.20 -6.06 -8.64
C ASP A 43 -8.77 -6.42 -9.09
N GLU A 44 -7.94 -5.41 -9.34
CA GLU A 44 -6.56 -5.57 -9.79
C GLU A 44 -5.61 -5.93 -8.63
N VAL A 45 -5.95 -5.60 -7.38
CA VAL A 45 -5.11 -5.82 -6.20
C VAL A 45 -5.33 -7.24 -5.67
N GLY A 46 -4.29 -8.07 -5.76
CA GLY A 46 -4.33 -9.45 -5.25
C GLY A 46 -3.69 -9.62 -3.88
N ILE A 47 -2.77 -8.72 -3.52
CA ILE A 47 -1.98 -8.79 -2.29
C ILE A 47 -1.82 -7.38 -1.72
N ILE A 48 -2.14 -7.22 -0.43
CA ILE A 48 -1.86 -6.01 0.34
C ILE A 48 -0.81 -6.36 1.38
N GLY A 49 0.37 -5.76 1.28
CA GLY A 49 1.45 -5.89 2.26
C GLY A 49 1.66 -4.58 3.00
N GLY A 50 1.89 -4.61 4.30
CA GLY A 50 2.11 -3.37 5.03
C GLY A 50 2.55 -3.54 6.47
N ILE A 51 3.08 -2.46 7.03
CA ILE A 51 3.34 -2.31 8.46
C ILE A 51 2.51 -1.12 8.97
N LEU A 52 1.78 -1.35 10.07
CA LEU A 52 0.93 -0.37 10.74
C LEU A 52 1.70 0.36 11.84
#